data_AF-A0A3A0A184-F1
#
_entry.id   AF-A0A3A0A184-F1
#
_cell.length_a   1.000
_cell.length_b   1.000
_cell.length_c   1.000
_cell.angle_alpha   90.00
_cell.angle_beta   90.00
_cell.angle_gamma   90.00
#
_symmetry.space_group_name_H-M   'P 1'
#
loop_
_entity.id
_entity.type
_entity.pdbx_description
1 polymer ?
#
loop_
_entity_poly.entity_id
_entity_poly.type
_entity_poly.pdbx_seq_one_letter_code
_entity_poly.pdbx_strand_id
1 'polypeptide(L)'
;MVEEPELPWRMWDQPDSHWPVTAWPAFEAVKCAEQQSLALTDELDWRLRHAFFAESRCIALRHEILACAEAAGLEMARFTHDFDSGVVKGQVIAEAREGWERLQVNGSPTLVFPNGTQAHGQELGLPEMTISANRVLAFTPGARDGIRGSEALARTLERRLAG
;
A
#
# COMPACT_ATOMS: atom_id res chain seq x y z
N MET A 1 -2.19 -10.77 5.69
CA MET A 1 -2.47 -9.33 5.61
C MET A 1 -2.65 -8.89 7.05
N VAL A 2 -2.14 -7.75 7.50
CA VAL A 2 -2.77 -7.10 8.67
C VAL A 2 -4.22 -7.02 8.26
N GLU A 3 -5.12 -7.77 8.91
CA GLU A 3 -6.46 -7.93 8.37
C GLU A 3 -7.09 -6.54 8.22
N GLU A 4 -7.47 -6.20 7.00
CA GLU A 4 -8.30 -5.05 6.65
C GLU A 4 -9.71 -5.59 6.41
N PRO A 5 -10.47 -5.98 7.46
CA PRO A 5 -11.74 -6.69 7.31
C PRO A 5 -12.80 -5.88 6.56
N GLU A 6 -12.63 -4.56 6.50
CA GLU A 6 -13.50 -3.64 5.77
C GLU A 6 -13.13 -3.51 4.29
N LEU A 7 -12.03 -4.12 3.83
CA LEU A 7 -11.65 -4.17 2.43
C LEU A 7 -12.18 -5.48 1.83
N PRO A 8 -13.26 -5.47 1.03
CA PRO A 8 -13.83 -6.68 0.45
C PRO A 8 -12.97 -7.13 -0.74
N TRP A 9 -11.78 -7.66 -0.45
CA TRP A 9 -10.84 -8.15 -1.46
C TRP A 9 -11.51 -9.21 -2.33
N ARG A 10 -11.28 -9.11 -3.64
CA ARG A 10 -11.68 -10.11 -4.62
C ARG A 10 -10.57 -10.36 -5.63
N MET A 11 -10.64 -11.51 -6.29
CA MET A 11 -9.78 -11.75 -7.45
C MET A 11 -10.13 -10.76 -8.57
N TRP A 12 -9.11 -10.34 -9.30
CA TRP A 12 -9.25 -9.45 -10.44
C TRP A 12 -10.22 -10.04 -11.48
N ASP A 13 -11.20 -9.26 -11.91
CA ASP A 13 -12.26 -9.72 -12.83
C ASP A 13 -12.38 -8.94 -14.13
N GLN A 14 -11.49 -7.95 -14.35
CA GLN A 14 -11.43 -7.19 -15.59
C GLN A 14 -10.46 -7.82 -16.60
N PRO A 15 -10.52 -7.48 -17.90
CA PRO A 15 -9.54 -7.97 -18.87
C PRO A 15 -8.10 -7.63 -18.45
N ASP A 16 -7.14 -8.49 -18.79
CA ASP A 16 -5.72 -8.31 -18.46
C ASP A 16 -5.16 -6.94 -18.92
N SER A 17 -5.69 -6.39 -20.02
CA SER A 17 -5.32 -5.06 -20.52
C SER A 17 -5.64 -3.91 -19.55
N HIS A 18 -6.53 -4.14 -18.57
CA HIS A 18 -6.88 -3.18 -17.53
C HIS A 18 -6.03 -3.35 -16.28
N TRP A 19 -5.21 -4.41 -16.19
CA TRP A 19 -4.31 -4.59 -15.05
C TRP A 19 -3.33 -3.41 -14.98
N PRO A 20 -3.16 -2.76 -13.82
CA PRO A 20 -2.22 -1.66 -13.69
C PRO A 20 -0.79 -2.16 -13.88
N VAL A 21 -0.15 -1.72 -14.97
CA VAL A 21 1.25 -2.04 -15.27
C VAL A 21 2.22 -1.36 -14.28
N THR A 22 1.74 -0.40 -13.49
CA THR A 22 2.48 0.30 -12.45
C THR A 22 1.53 0.90 -11.41
N ALA A 23 1.99 1.07 -10.18
CA ALA A 23 1.30 1.84 -9.14
C ALA A 23 1.89 3.25 -8.98
N TRP A 24 2.85 3.64 -9.81
CA TRP A 24 3.57 4.93 -9.68
C TRP A 24 2.64 6.15 -9.60
N PRO A 25 1.63 6.31 -10.48
CA PRO A 25 0.71 7.45 -10.38
C PRO A 25 -0.09 7.45 -9.07
N ALA A 26 -0.45 6.28 -8.54
CA ALA A 26 -1.12 6.20 -7.23
C ALA A 26 -0.21 6.68 -6.08
N PHE A 27 1.09 6.39 -6.14
CA PHE A 27 2.05 6.91 -5.15
C PHE A 27 2.19 8.43 -5.21
N GLU A 28 2.26 9.01 -6.41
CA GLU A 28 2.25 10.47 -6.58
C GLU A 28 0.95 11.07 -6.05
N ALA A 29 -0.20 10.45 -6.30
CA ALA A 29 -1.49 10.90 -5.80
C ALA A 29 -1.55 10.98 -4.27
N VAL A 30 -1.07 9.93 -3.58
CA VAL A 30 -0.98 9.91 -2.11
C VAL A 30 -0.08 11.05 -1.60
N LYS A 31 1.05 11.32 -2.27
CA LYS A 31 1.92 12.45 -1.90
C LYS A 31 1.31 13.82 -2.17
N CYS A 32 0.48 13.97 -3.19
CA CYS A 32 -0.31 15.19 -3.40
C CYS A 32 -1.35 15.38 -2.28
N ALA A 33 -2.02 14.32 -1.83
CA ALA A 33 -2.96 14.39 -0.72
C ALA A 33 -2.27 14.77 0.61
N GLU A 34 -1.03 14.30 0.81
CA GLU A 34 -0.19 14.64 1.96
C GLU A 34 0.06 16.15 2.08
N GLN A 35 0.12 16.87 0.96
CA GLN A 35 0.23 18.34 0.95
C GLN A 35 -1.03 19.05 1.45
N GLN A 36 -2.18 18.38 1.50
CA GLN A 36 -3.43 18.93 2.04
C GLN A 36 -3.65 18.51 3.50
N SER A 37 -3.52 17.21 3.83
CA SER A 37 -3.66 16.68 5.19
C SER A 37 -3.30 15.20 5.26
N LEU A 38 -2.75 14.74 6.38
CA LEU A 38 -2.54 13.32 6.66
C LEU A 38 -3.86 12.53 6.66
N ALA A 39 -4.95 13.10 7.21
CA ALA A 39 -6.25 12.42 7.22
C ALA A 39 -6.81 12.20 5.80
N LEU A 40 -6.60 13.17 4.89
CA LEU A 40 -6.99 13.02 3.48
C LEU A 40 -6.07 12.06 2.73
N THR A 41 -4.82 11.92 3.18
CA THR A 41 -3.86 10.95 2.65
C THR A 41 -4.33 9.53 2.96
N ASP A 42 -4.70 9.27 4.21
CA ASP A 42 -5.22 7.97 4.66
C ASP A 42 -6.53 7.62 3.91
N GLU A 43 -7.44 8.59 3.75
CA GLU A 43 -8.69 8.38 3.01
C GLU A 43 -8.44 8.09 1.52
N LEU A 44 -7.50 8.81 0.88
CA LEU A 44 -7.14 8.54 -0.51
C LEU A 44 -6.47 7.17 -0.67
N ASP A 45 -5.52 6.81 0.22
CA ASP A 45 -4.87 5.50 0.20
C ASP A 45 -5.90 4.38 0.33
N TRP A 46 -6.84 4.52 1.28
CA TRP A 46 -7.95 3.58 1.45
C TRP A 46 -8.79 3.43 0.18
N ARG A 47 -9.15 4.54 -0.46
CA ARG A 47 -9.95 4.53 -1.70
C ARG A 47 -9.22 3.93 -2.89
N LEU A 48 -7.91 4.18 -3.03
CA LEU A 48 -7.10 3.58 -4.07
C LEU A 48 -6.98 2.06 -3.86
N ARG A 49 -6.80 1.61 -2.62
CA ARG A 49 -6.82 0.20 -2.27
C ARG A 49 -8.17 -0.43 -2.55
N HIS A 50 -9.28 0.22 -2.19
CA HIS A 50 -10.62 -0.26 -2.49
C HIS A 50 -10.87 -0.36 -3.99
N ALA A 51 -10.54 0.69 -4.75
CA ALA A 51 -10.64 0.69 -6.21
C ALA A 51 -9.86 -0.47 -6.84
N PHE A 52 -8.64 -0.75 -6.37
CA PHE A 52 -7.83 -1.83 -6.89
C PHE A 52 -8.31 -3.22 -6.44
N PHE A 53 -8.34 -3.46 -5.12
CA PHE A 53 -8.56 -4.79 -4.54
C PHE A 53 -10.02 -5.23 -4.50
N ALA A 54 -10.95 -4.29 -4.34
CA ALA A 54 -12.38 -4.58 -4.22
C ALA A 54 -13.16 -4.28 -5.50
N GLU A 55 -12.64 -3.44 -6.41
CA GLU A 55 -13.38 -3.04 -7.61
C GLU A 55 -12.68 -3.42 -8.92
N SER A 56 -11.44 -3.91 -8.91
CA SER A 56 -10.65 -4.20 -10.12
C SER A 56 -10.50 -3.00 -11.06
N ARG A 57 -10.35 -1.80 -10.50
CA ARG A 57 -10.11 -0.56 -11.25
C ARG A 57 -8.62 -0.31 -11.43
N CYS A 58 -8.26 0.23 -12.58
CA CYS A 58 -6.86 0.45 -12.95
C CYS A 58 -6.33 1.76 -12.34
N ILE A 59 -5.71 1.66 -11.16
CA ILE A 59 -5.10 2.81 -10.45
C ILE A 59 -3.85 3.39 -11.12
N ALA A 60 -3.49 2.92 -12.32
CA ALA A 60 -2.51 3.59 -13.18
C ALA A 60 -3.15 4.70 -14.06
N LEU A 61 -4.48 4.73 -14.15
CA LEU A 61 -5.21 5.67 -15.00
C LEU A 61 -5.57 6.93 -14.20
N ARG A 62 -5.22 8.09 -14.76
CA ARG A 62 -5.49 9.40 -14.14
C ARG A 62 -6.93 9.61 -13.72
N HIS A 63 -7.90 9.24 -14.56
CA HIS A 63 -9.32 9.47 -14.24
C HIS A 63 -9.79 8.62 -13.06
N GLU A 64 -9.25 7.41 -12.87
CA GLU A 64 -9.55 6.57 -11.71
C GLU A 64 -9.03 7.19 -10.42
N ILE A 65 -7.81 7.74 -10.47
CA ILE A 65 -7.18 8.45 -9.35
C ILE A 65 -7.98 9.70 -8.99
N LEU A 66 -8.38 10.51 -9.97
CA LEU A 66 -9.17 11.71 -9.71
C LEU A 66 -10.53 11.37 -9.08
N ALA A 67 -11.18 10.29 -9.51
CA ALA A 67 -12.43 9.83 -8.91
C ALA A 67 -12.23 9.39 -7.45
N CYS A 68 -11.12 8.69 -7.15
CA CYS A 68 -10.77 8.36 -5.75
C CYS A 68 -10.47 9.61 -4.93
N ALA A 69 -9.77 10.60 -5.49
CA ALA A 69 -9.42 11.84 -4.81
C ALA A 69 -10.64 12.73 -4.50
N GLU A 70 -11.56 12.87 -5.46
CA GLU A 70 -12.81 13.59 -5.26
C GLU A 70 -13.64 12.92 -4.16
N ALA A 71 -13.74 11.59 -4.19
CA ALA A 71 -14.47 10.86 -3.18
C ALA A 71 -13.79 10.90 -1.80
N ALA A 72 -12.46 11.10 -1.74
CA ALA A 72 -11.73 11.34 -0.51
C ALA A 72 -11.98 12.74 0.10
N GLY A 73 -12.64 13.63 -0.63
CA GLY A 73 -12.92 15.00 -0.19
C GLY A 73 -11.74 15.96 -0.34
N LEU A 74 -10.79 15.67 -1.23
CA LEU A 74 -9.67 16.57 -1.53
C LEU A 74 -10.16 17.85 -2.22
N GLU A 75 -9.44 18.96 -2.01
CA GLU A 75 -9.63 20.16 -2.82
C GLU A 75 -9.10 19.87 -4.23
N MET A 76 -10.03 19.66 -5.16
CA MET A 76 -9.71 19.08 -6.46
C MET A 76 -8.93 20.00 -7.39
N ALA A 77 -9.06 21.33 -7.29
CA ALA A 77 -8.32 22.24 -8.15
C ALA A 77 -6.81 22.18 -7.82
N ARG A 78 -6.47 22.29 -6.54
CA ARG A 78 -5.10 22.13 -6.03
C ARG A 78 -4.59 20.72 -6.27
N PHE A 79 -5.38 19.69 -5.93
CA PHE A 79 -4.94 18.30 -6.13
C PHE A 79 -4.59 18.02 -7.59
N THR A 80 -5.47 18.41 -8.52
CA THR A 80 -5.25 18.21 -9.95
C THR A 80 -4.02 18.98 -10.44
N HIS A 81 -3.83 20.22 -9.96
CA HIS A 81 -2.64 21.00 -10.29
C HIS A 81 -1.34 20.34 -9.80
N ASP A 82 -1.29 19.92 -8.54
CA ASP A 82 -0.13 19.28 -7.93
C ASP A 82 0.18 17.94 -8.63
N PHE A 83 -0.85 17.15 -8.92
CA PHE A 83 -0.74 15.88 -9.63
C PHE A 83 -0.23 16.05 -11.06
N ASP A 84 -0.86 16.94 -11.85
CA ASP A 84 -0.50 17.13 -13.26
C ASP A 84 0.85 17.84 -13.45
N SER A 85 1.26 18.67 -12.49
CA SER A 85 2.58 19.31 -12.51
C SER A 85 3.72 18.36 -12.12
N GLY A 86 3.41 17.24 -11.47
CA GLY A 86 4.40 16.27 -11.00
C GLY A 86 5.28 16.79 -9.88
N VAL A 87 4.80 17.77 -9.09
CA VAL A 87 5.58 18.46 -8.04
C VAL A 87 6.17 17.51 -7.00
N VAL A 88 5.49 16.38 -6.74
CA VAL A 88 5.91 15.36 -5.76
C VAL A 88 6.75 14.22 -6.35
N LYS A 89 6.97 14.18 -7.67
CA LYS A 89 7.68 13.07 -8.34
C LYS A 89 9.08 12.84 -7.79
N GLY A 90 9.81 13.92 -7.49
CA GLY A 90 11.13 13.86 -6.89
C GLY A 90 11.13 13.19 -5.52
N GLN A 91 10.10 13.46 -4.70
CA GLN A 91 9.92 12.85 -3.38
C GLN A 91 9.65 11.34 -3.52
N VAL A 92 8.75 10.92 -4.41
CA VAL A 92 8.43 9.50 -4.63
C VAL A 92 9.68 8.72 -5.06
N ILE A 93 10.51 9.29 -5.96
CA ILE A 93 11.79 8.67 -6.37
C ILE A 93 12.74 8.55 -5.19
N ALA A 94 12.88 9.62 -4.39
CA ALA A 94 13.79 9.61 -3.25
C ALA A 94 13.38 8.55 -2.21
N GLU A 95 12.09 8.46 -1.88
CA GLU A 95 11.57 7.47 -0.93
C GLU A 95 11.69 6.02 -1.47
N ALA A 96 11.46 5.81 -2.77
CA ALA A 96 11.67 4.49 -3.38
C ALA A 96 13.14 4.06 -3.33
N ARG A 97 14.08 4.97 -3.63
CA ARG A 97 15.53 4.71 -3.51
C ARG A 97 15.95 4.47 -2.07
N GLU A 98 15.40 5.24 -1.15
CA GLU A 98 15.63 5.04 0.28
C GLU A 98 15.24 3.62 0.71
N GLY A 99 14.06 3.15 0.28
CA GLY A 99 13.57 1.80 0.55
C GLY A 99 14.46 0.70 -0.06
N TRP A 100 14.83 0.82 -1.33
CA TRP A 100 15.56 -0.24 -2.05
C TRP A 100 17.07 -0.21 -1.86
N GLU A 101 17.69 0.96 -1.91
CA GLU A 101 19.14 1.11 -1.95
C GLU A 101 19.73 1.21 -0.54
N ARG A 102 19.10 1.98 0.35
CA ARG A 102 19.62 2.19 1.71
C ARG A 102 19.06 1.22 2.72
N LEU A 103 17.73 1.10 2.78
CA LEU A 103 17.04 0.23 3.74
C LEU A 103 17.02 -1.23 3.30
N GLN A 104 17.14 -1.48 1.99
CA GLN A 104 17.10 -2.82 1.40
C GLN A 104 15.88 -3.64 1.87
N VAL A 105 14.69 -3.00 1.88
CA VAL A 105 13.46 -3.66 2.35
C VAL A 105 13.15 -4.92 1.53
N ASN A 106 12.75 -6.00 2.19
CA ASN A 106 12.56 -7.31 1.58
C ASN A 106 11.15 -7.50 0.96
N GLY A 107 10.56 -6.41 0.46
CA GLY A 107 9.21 -6.37 -0.10
C GLY A 107 8.21 -5.60 0.76
N SER A 108 6.93 -5.74 0.43
CA SER A 108 5.83 -5.00 1.05
C SER A 108 4.77 -5.93 1.68
N PRO A 109 4.14 -5.54 2.81
CA PRO A 109 4.55 -4.45 3.69
C PRO A 109 5.82 -4.79 4.49
N THR A 110 6.64 -3.77 4.76
CA THR A 110 7.79 -3.80 5.68
C THR A 110 7.65 -2.62 6.64
N LEU A 111 7.87 -2.85 7.94
CA LEU A 111 8.02 -1.80 8.94
C LEU A 111 9.50 -1.62 9.27
N VAL A 112 9.98 -0.39 9.24
CA VAL A 112 11.33 -0.03 9.67
C VAL A 112 11.24 0.78 10.96
N PHE A 113 11.89 0.31 12.02
CA PHE A 113 11.82 0.91 13.35
C PHE A 113 12.93 1.95 13.56
N PRO A 114 12.79 2.88 14.53
CA PRO A 114 13.80 3.91 14.80
C PRO A 114 15.19 3.36 15.12
N ASN A 115 15.28 2.16 15.70
CA ASN A 115 16.53 1.47 15.98
C ASN A 115 17.16 0.78 14.75
N GLY A 116 16.59 0.98 13.56
CA GLY A 116 17.05 0.42 12.29
C GLY A 116 16.62 -1.03 12.04
N THR A 117 15.96 -1.69 12.99
CA THR A 117 15.43 -3.05 12.77
C THR A 117 14.21 -3.03 11.86
N GLN A 118 13.91 -4.16 11.23
CA GLN A 118 12.79 -4.29 10.31
C GLN A 118 11.90 -5.47 10.71
N ALA A 119 10.61 -5.37 10.40
CA ALA A 119 9.65 -6.48 10.47
C ALA A 119 8.89 -6.57 9.14
N HIS A 120 8.75 -7.79 8.62
CA HIS A 120 8.08 -8.07 7.34
C HIS A 120 7.47 -9.47 7.36
N GLY A 121 6.66 -9.80 6.35
CA GLY A 121 6.15 -11.18 6.18
C GLY A 121 5.35 -11.67 7.39
N GLN A 122 5.71 -12.86 7.90
CA GLN A 122 5.05 -13.49 9.03
C GLN A 122 5.12 -12.67 10.33
N GLU A 123 6.13 -11.81 10.53
CA GLU A 123 6.21 -10.93 11.70
C GLU A 123 5.06 -9.90 11.74
N LEU A 124 4.46 -9.62 10.58
CA LEU A 124 3.30 -8.74 10.41
C LEU A 124 1.99 -9.53 10.26
N GLY A 125 2.00 -10.86 10.53
CA GLY A 125 0.84 -11.72 10.35
C GLY A 125 0.49 -12.00 8.89
N LEU A 126 1.42 -11.82 7.95
CA LEU A 126 1.19 -12.20 6.55
C LEU A 126 1.33 -13.71 6.35
N PRO A 127 0.60 -14.29 5.38
CA PRO A 127 0.82 -15.67 4.99
C PRO A 127 2.21 -15.87 4.39
N GLU A 128 2.75 -17.07 4.58
CA GLU A 128 3.98 -17.50 3.94
C GLU A 128 3.63 -18.21 2.63
N MET A 129 4.37 -17.87 1.58
CA MET A 129 4.18 -18.42 0.24
C MET A 129 5.49 -19.02 -0.22
N THR A 130 5.48 -20.31 -0.54
CA THR A 130 6.61 -20.93 -1.25
C THR A 130 6.41 -20.68 -2.73
N ILE A 131 7.30 -19.91 -3.34
CA ILE A 131 7.23 -19.57 -4.77
C ILE A 131 8.41 -20.22 -5.49
N SER A 132 8.14 -20.86 -6.63
CA SER A 132 9.17 -21.35 -7.55
C SER A 132 8.74 -21.12 -8.98
N ALA A 133 9.64 -20.63 -9.83
CA ALA A 133 9.39 -20.36 -11.25
C ALA A 133 8.06 -19.62 -11.51
N ASN A 134 7.81 -18.55 -10.75
CA ASN A 134 6.59 -17.73 -10.80
C ASN A 134 5.29 -18.47 -10.47
N ARG A 135 5.37 -19.58 -9.74
CA ARG A 135 4.20 -20.33 -9.25
C ARG A 135 4.22 -20.41 -7.74
N VAL A 136 3.05 -20.25 -7.14
CA VAL A 136 2.84 -20.55 -5.72
C VAL A 136 2.78 -22.07 -5.59
N LEU A 137 3.79 -22.65 -4.94
CA LEU A 137 3.89 -24.08 -4.67
C LEU A 137 3.20 -24.47 -3.36
N ALA A 138 3.25 -23.59 -2.37
CA ALA A 138 2.60 -23.80 -1.08
C ALA A 138 2.19 -22.46 -0.48
N PHE A 139 1.15 -22.52 0.35
CA PHE A 139 0.60 -21.38 1.08
C PHE A 139 0.38 -21.81 2.53
N THR A 140 1.03 -21.11 3.45
CA THR A 140 0.80 -21.24 4.88
C THR A 140 0.06 -19.99 5.35
N PRO A 141 -1.20 -20.09 5.80
CA PRO A 141 -1.94 -18.94 6.31
C PRO A 141 -1.15 -18.19 7.38
N GLY A 142 -1.22 -16.85 7.35
CA GLY A 142 -0.69 -16.02 8.42
C GLY A 142 -1.57 -16.16 9.65
N ALA A 143 -0.94 -16.28 10.83
CA ALA A 143 -1.56 -16.59 12.12
C ALA A 143 -2.32 -17.93 12.18
N ARG A 144 -1.81 -18.87 12.98
CA ARG A 144 -2.60 -19.98 13.54
C ARG A 144 -3.17 -19.55 14.89
N ASP A 145 -4.29 -20.16 15.29
CA ASP A 145 -4.91 -20.05 16.63
C ASP A 145 -5.75 -18.80 16.93
N GLY A 146 -6.53 -18.30 15.96
CA GLY A 146 -7.58 -17.30 16.23
C GLY A 146 -7.09 -15.88 16.56
N ILE A 147 -5.78 -15.65 16.45
CA ILE A 147 -5.13 -14.33 16.55
C ILE A 147 -5.32 -13.63 15.20
N ARG A 148 -6.11 -12.55 15.18
CA ARG A 148 -6.27 -11.71 13.99
C ARG A 148 -4.92 -11.13 13.55
N GLY A 149 -4.71 -10.91 12.26
CA GLY A 149 -3.45 -10.31 11.74
C GLY A 149 -3.07 -8.99 12.43
N SER A 150 -4.07 -8.26 12.95
CA SER A 150 -3.90 -7.04 13.76
C SER A 150 -3.21 -7.27 15.11
N GLU A 151 -3.43 -8.40 15.78
CA GLU A 151 -2.78 -8.73 17.05
C GLU A 151 -1.30 -9.10 16.86
N ALA A 152 -0.97 -9.79 15.76
CA ALA A 152 0.41 -10.08 15.40
C ALA A 152 1.20 -8.79 15.15
N LEU A 153 0.60 -7.85 14.41
CA LEU A 153 1.15 -6.51 14.22
C LEU A 153 1.34 -5.77 15.54
N ALA A 154 0.29 -5.69 16.38
CA ALA A 154 0.33 -4.98 17.65
C ALA A 154 1.46 -5.49 18.55
N ARG A 155 1.59 -6.82 18.70
CA ARG A 155 2.69 -7.44 19.47
C ARG A 155 4.06 -7.13 18.87
N THR A 156 4.18 -7.10 17.54
CA THR A 156 5.44 -6.72 16.88
C THR A 156 5.80 -5.26 17.17
N LEU A 157 4.84 -4.35 17.10
CA LEU A 157 5.04 -2.95 17.46
C LEU A 157 5.46 -2.80 18.93
N GLU A 158 4.74 -3.42 19.86
CA GLU A 158 5.07 -3.40 21.30
C GLU A 158 6.50 -3.87 21.58
N ARG A 159 6.90 -5.03 21.01
CA ARG A 159 8.25 -5.58 21.21
C ARG A 159 9.35 -4.70 20.65
N ARG A 160 9.11 -4.06 19.50
CA ARG A 160 10.12 -3.34 18.73
C ARG A 160 10.24 -1.86 19.11
N LEU A 161 9.20 -1.29 19.73
CA LEU A 161 9.20 0.09 20.24
C LEU A 161 9.58 0.21 21.72
N ALA A 162 9.46 -0.87 22.51
CA ALA A 162 9.82 -0.87 23.93
C ALA A 162 11.32 -1.08 24.23
N GLY A 163 12.16 -1.29 23.20
CA GLY A 163 13.61 -1.50 23.32
C GLY A 163 14.39 -0.64 22.34
#